data_AF-A0A953Y0X6-F1
#
_entry.id   AF-A0A953Y0X6-F1
#
_cell.length_a   1.000
_cell.length_b   1.000
_cell.length_c   1.000
_cell.angle_alpha   90.00
_cell.angle_beta   90.00
_cell.angle_gamma   90.00
#
_symmetry.space_group_name_H-M   'P 1'
#
loop_
_entity.id
_entity.type
_entity.pdbx_description
1 polymer ?
#
loop_
_entity_poly.entity_id
_entity_poly.type
_entity_poly.pdbx_seq_one_letter_code
_entity_poly.pdbx_strand_id
1 'polypeptide(L)'
;MKTFFRRGLLITFVATLFSGCAYFAENPPLQPEAQGKLVNDDVPAPMEFALNRSTSWRHNRSAYRKLHLVYERHEYLGQDQVAEFVEEVFPKAGWEVAFKYGLETQKYVLYKDDEECRVEVAEDFGDRFTTIVIDVEPRVTPRGKTVARRAD
;
A
#
# COMPACT_ATOMS: atom_id res chain seq x y z
N MET A 1 37.67 70.29 -35.21
CA MET A 1 38.30 69.14 -35.91
C MET A 1 38.43 67.97 -34.93
N LYS A 2 38.12 66.75 -35.40
CA LYS A 2 38.25 65.41 -34.76
C LYS A 2 37.12 64.90 -33.83
N THR A 3 36.01 64.53 -34.48
CA THR A 3 35.31 63.21 -34.50
C THR A 3 35.35 62.18 -33.35
N PHE A 4 34.12 61.76 -32.96
CA PHE A 4 33.57 60.41 -32.68
C PHE A 4 34.12 59.56 -31.51
N PHE A 5 33.20 59.12 -30.61
CA PHE A 5 32.84 57.69 -30.48
C PHE A 5 31.52 57.48 -29.70
N ARG A 6 30.56 56.84 -30.37
CA ARG A 6 29.31 56.28 -29.80
C ARG A 6 29.64 55.05 -28.95
N ARG A 7 29.04 54.94 -27.76
CA ARG A 7 28.67 53.67 -27.10
C ARG A 7 27.38 53.99 -26.35
N GLY A 8 26.20 53.51 -26.74
CA GLY A 8 25.87 52.12 -27.04
C GLY A 8 25.17 51.55 -25.81
N LEU A 9 23.85 51.77 -25.75
CA LEU A 9 22.90 51.15 -24.81
C LEU A 9 23.04 49.62 -24.83
N LEU A 10 23.06 48.96 -23.67
CA LEU A 10 22.55 47.59 -23.56
C LEU A 10 22.06 47.31 -22.13
N ILE A 11 20.75 47.45 -21.95
CA ILE A 11 19.99 46.83 -20.86
C ILE A 11 19.49 45.50 -21.43
N THR A 12 19.94 44.36 -20.90
CA THR A 12 19.31 43.05 -21.11
C THR A 12 19.75 42.11 -19.97
N PHE A 13 18.91 41.92 -18.94
CA PHE A 13 18.00 40.78 -18.75
C PHE A 13 18.70 39.42 -18.68
N VAL A 14 18.82 38.85 -17.47
CA VAL A 14 18.50 37.43 -17.22
C VAL A 14 18.00 37.31 -15.77
N ALA A 15 16.69 37.47 -15.57
CA ALA A 15 16.04 36.85 -14.44
C ALA A 15 15.98 35.35 -14.75
N THR A 16 16.97 34.59 -14.29
CA THR A 16 16.90 33.13 -14.31
C THR A 16 15.82 32.71 -13.33
N LEU A 17 14.66 32.45 -13.92
CA LEU A 17 13.61 31.58 -13.43
C LEU A 17 14.21 30.42 -12.64
N PHE A 18 14.08 30.46 -11.31
CA PHE A 18 14.04 29.24 -10.51
C PHE A 18 12.68 28.56 -10.76
N SER A 19 12.42 28.18 -12.00
CA SER A 19 11.44 27.16 -12.34
C SER A 19 12.09 25.82 -11.98
N GLY A 20 12.16 25.54 -10.68
CA GLY A 20 12.32 24.18 -10.21
C GLY A 20 11.08 23.42 -10.64
N CYS A 21 11.12 22.82 -11.82
CA CYS A 21 10.20 21.75 -12.17
C CYS A 21 10.52 20.62 -11.18
N ALA A 22 9.78 20.59 -10.06
CA ALA A 22 9.71 19.39 -9.26
C ALA A 22 9.15 18.31 -10.19
N TYR A 23 10.03 17.44 -10.66
CA TYR A 23 9.66 16.27 -11.42
C TYR A 23 9.03 15.32 -10.41
N PHE A 24 7.71 15.41 -10.25
CA PHE A 24 6.92 14.37 -9.62
C PHE A 24 6.88 13.22 -10.61
N ALA A 25 7.92 12.39 -10.61
CA ALA A 25 7.83 11.11 -11.28
C ALA A 25 6.64 10.36 -10.66
N GLU A 26 5.69 9.97 -11.49
CA GLU A 26 4.60 9.09 -11.08
C GLU A 26 5.24 7.80 -10.55
N ASN A 27 5.08 7.52 -9.27
CA ASN A 27 5.68 6.32 -8.70
C ASN A 27 4.92 5.12 -9.28
N PRO A 28 5.60 4.13 -9.89
CA PRO A 28 4.92 3.01 -10.51
C PRO A 28 4.12 2.21 -9.45
N PRO A 29 2.97 1.61 -9.84
CA PRO A 29 2.21 0.74 -8.95
C PRO A 29 3.07 -0.40 -8.42
N LEU A 30 2.83 -0.79 -7.17
CA LEU A 30 3.53 -1.93 -6.59
C LEU A 30 3.11 -3.22 -7.27
N GLN A 31 4.10 -4.05 -7.60
CA GLN A 31 3.82 -5.36 -8.21
C GLN A 31 3.50 -6.38 -7.12
N PRO A 32 2.61 -7.35 -7.35
CA PRO A 32 2.39 -8.45 -6.42
C PRO A 32 3.59 -9.39 -6.37
N GLU A 33 3.92 -9.87 -5.17
CA GLU A 33 4.93 -10.90 -4.99
C GLU A 33 4.44 -12.23 -5.62
N ALA A 34 5.39 -13.02 -6.14
CA ALA A 34 5.07 -14.29 -6.77
C ALA A 34 4.43 -15.29 -5.79
N GLN A 35 3.40 -16.00 -6.23
CA GLN A 35 2.61 -16.95 -5.41
C GLN A 35 3.49 -17.92 -4.61
N GLY A 36 4.53 -18.50 -5.22
CA GLY A 36 5.42 -19.46 -4.55
C GLY A 36 6.26 -18.92 -3.37
N LYS A 37 6.22 -17.61 -3.11
CA LYS A 37 6.88 -16.96 -1.97
C LYS A 37 5.91 -16.49 -0.88
N LEU A 38 4.60 -16.47 -1.17
CA LEU A 38 3.58 -16.04 -0.24
C LEU A 38 3.27 -17.16 0.77
N VAL A 39 2.85 -16.75 1.98
CA VAL A 39 2.32 -17.71 2.97
C VAL A 39 0.96 -18.28 2.53
N ASN A 40 0.26 -17.53 1.68
CA ASN A 40 -1.07 -17.85 1.22
C ASN A 40 -1.32 -17.24 -0.16
N ASP A 41 -1.82 -18.04 -1.10
CA ASP A 41 -1.95 -17.66 -2.51
C ASP A 41 -3.03 -16.60 -2.75
N ASP A 42 -4.04 -16.54 -1.87
CA ASP A 42 -5.16 -15.61 -2.03
C ASP A 42 -5.06 -14.36 -1.16
N VAL A 43 -4.00 -14.22 -0.38
CA VAL A 43 -3.69 -13.02 0.40
C VAL A 43 -2.44 -12.38 -0.20
N PRO A 44 -2.60 -11.49 -1.20
CA PRO A 44 -1.45 -10.93 -1.90
C PRO A 44 -0.65 -9.99 -1.01
N ALA A 45 0.66 -9.96 -1.22
CA ALA A 45 1.57 -8.97 -0.65
C ALA A 45 2.37 -8.31 -1.78
N PRO A 46 2.77 -7.03 -1.65
CA PRO A 46 3.60 -6.39 -2.65
C PRO A 46 5.00 -6.99 -2.68
N MET A 47 5.64 -6.92 -3.84
CA MET A 47 7.01 -7.35 -4.03
C MET A 47 7.95 -6.57 -3.09
N GLU A 48 9.00 -7.25 -2.62
CA GLU A 48 10.03 -6.70 -1.71
C GLU A 48 9.56 -6.48 -0.26
N PHE A 49 8.29 -6.70 0.05
CA PHE A 49 7.83 -6.80 1.43
C PHE A 49 8.20 -8.18 1.99
N ALA A 50 8.99 -8.18 3.07
CA ALA A 50 9.38 -9.39 3.77
C ALA A 50 8.36 -9.73 4.86
N LEU A 51 8.00 -11.01 4.97
CA LEU A 51 7.15 -11.48 6.06
C LEU A 51 7.92 -11.46 7.39
N ASN A 52 7.42 -10.70 8.37
CA ASN A 52 7.90 -10.76 9.75
C ASN A 52 7.36 -12.01 10.44
N ARG A 53 8.17 -13.08 10.44
CA ARG A 53 7.81 -14.38 11.02
C ARG A 53 7.66 -14.38 12.54
N SER A 54 8.21 -13.38 13.24
CA SER A 54 8.16 -13.33 14.71
C SER A 54 6.79 -12.88 15.22
N THR A 55 6.09 -12.07 14.42
CA THR A 55 4.76 -11.51 14.73
C THR A 55 3.65 -12.21 13.95
N SER A 56 3.95 -12.75 12.78
CA SER A 56 2.98 -13.45 11.93
C SER A 56 2.60 -14.84 12.45
N TRP A 57 1.33 -15.21 12.33
CA TRP A 57 0.84 -16.54 12.68
C TRP A 57 -0.32 -17.00 11.77
N ARG A 58 -0.53 -18.33 11.73
CA ARG A 58 -1.60 -18.96 10.94
C ARG A 58 -2.18 -20.15 11.69
N HIS A 59 -3.49 -20.20 11.78
CA HIS A 59 -4.24 -21.31 12.38
C HIS A 59 -5.28 -21.81 11.37
N ASN A 60 -5.18 -23.08 10.99
CA ASN A 60 -6.18 -23.71 10.11
C ASN A 60 -7.02 -24.68 10.94
N ARG A 61 -8.31 -24.38 11.16
CA ARG A 61 -9.26 -25.31 11.79
C ARG A 61 -10.18 -25.86 10.70
N SER A 62 -10.75 -27.05 10.93
CA SER A 62 -11.53 -27.80 9.95
C SER A 62 -12.71 -27.05 9.30
N ALA A 63 -13.15 -25.93 9.90
CA ALA A 63 -14.24 -25.11 9.37
C ALA A 63 -13.82 -23.70 8.93
N TYR A 64 -12.71 -23.14 9.45
CA TYR A 64 -12.27 -21.79 9.10
C TYR A 64 -10.77 -21.61 9.36
N ARG A 65 -10.12 -20.75 8.57
CA ARG A 65 -8.76 -20.28 8.84
C ARG A 65 -8.80 -18.98 9.66
N LYS A 66 -7.77 -18.80 10.47
CA LYS A 66 -7.40 -17.52 11.08
C LYS A 66 -5.97 -17.20 10.73
N LEU A 67 -5.74 -16.00 10.21
CA LEU A 67 -4.43 -15.54 9.74
C LEU A 67 -4.15 -14.18 10.35
N HIS A 68 -2.88 -13.97 10.73
CA HIS A 68 -2.32 -12.67 11.03
C HIS A 68 -0.95 -12.62 10.36
N LEU A 69 -0.82 -11.83 9.30
CA LEU A 69 0.39 -11.74 8.50
C LEU A 69 0.91 -10.31 8.57
N VAL A 70 2.15 -10.14 8.98
CA VAL A 70 2.83 -8.84 9.05
C VAL A 70 3.92 -8.83 7.99
N TYR A 71 3.75 -7.98 7.00
CA TYR A 71 4.70 -7.77 5.92
C TYR A 71 5.37 -6.41 6.09
N GLU A 72 6.69 -6.37 6.04
CA GLU A 72 7.50 -5.18 6.31
C GLU A 72 8.47 -4.92 5.15
N ARG A 73 8.62 -3.65 4.79
CA ARG A 73 9.67 -3.19 3.88
C ARG A 73 10.50 -2.13 4.57
N HIS A 74 11.81 -2.36 4.68
CA HIS A 74 12.79 -1.42 5.25
C HIS A 74 13.22 -0.35 4.23
N GLU A 75 12.26 0.22 3.55
CA GLU A 75 12.42 1.39 2.69
C GLU A 75 11.11 2.12 2.70
N TYR A 76 11.16 3.45 2.86
CA TYR A 76 9.97 4.26 2.96
C TYR A 76 9.20 4.23 1.63
N LEU A 77 8.04 3.58 1.65
CA LEU A 77 7.04 3.69 0.60
C LEU A 77 5.87 4.50 1.12
N GLY A 78 5.37 5.41 0.29
CA GLY A 78 4.19 6.18 0.62
C GLY A 78 2.98 5.26 0.80
N GLN A 79 2.22 5.52 1.84
CA GLN A 79 1.01 4.81 2.24
C GLN A 79 0.01 4.72 1.08
N ASP A 80 -0.07 5.77 0.27
CA ASP A 80 -0.96 5.84 -0.88
C ASP A 80 -0.62 4.80 -1.96
N GLN A 81 0.66 4.47 -2.17
CA GLN A 81 1.04 3.43 -3.13
C GLN A 81 0.68 2.04 -2.65
N VAL A 82 0.81 1.81 -1.34
CA VAL A 82 0.44 0.55 -0.72
C VAL A 82 -1.08 0.41 -0.64
N ALA A 83 -1.79 1.51 -0.40
CA ALA A 83 -3.24 1.60 -0.47
C ALA A 83 -3.77 1.26 -1.88
N GLU A 84 -3.16 1.84 -2.92
CA GLU A 84 -3.47 1.52 -4.32
C GLU A 84 -3.25 0.04 -4.62
N PHE A 85 -2.15 -0.55 -4.12
CA PHE A 85 -1.93 -2.00 -4.21
C PHE A 85 -3.09 -2.80 -3.60
N VAL A 86 -3.56 -2.43 -2.41
CA VAL A 86 -4.69 -3.12 -1.76
C VAL A 86 -5.95 -3.01 -2.62
N GLU A 87 -6.26 -1.81 -3.10
CA GLU A 87 -7.47 -1.53 -3.90
C GLU A 87 -7.45 -2.22 -5.27
N GLU A 88 -6.28 -2.42 -5.88
CA GLU A 88 -6.18 -3.03 -7.20
C GLU A 88 -5.96 -4.54 -7.19
N VAL A 89 -5.19 -5.07 -6.23
CA VAL A 89 -4.69 -6.45 -6.27
C VAL A 89 -5.57 -7.40 -5.47
N PHE A 90 -6.12 -6.98 -4.32
CA PHE A 90 -7.00 -7.83 -3.53
C PHE A 90 -8.28 -8.23 -4.29
N PRO A 91 -8.96 -7.32 -5.03
CA PRO A 91 -10.08 -7.70 -5.88
C PRO A 91 -9.74 -8.73 -6.95
N LYS A 92 -8.54 -8.66 -7.53
CA LYS A 92 -8.06 -9.66 -8.50
C LYS A 92 -7.85 -11.04 -7.85
N ALA A 93 -7.61 -11.09 -6.53
CA ALA A 93 -7.53 -12.32 -5.72
C ALA A 93 -8.91 -12.78 -5.17
N GLY A 94 -9.99 -12.10 -5.55
CA GLY A 94 -11.37 -12.45 -5.20
C GLY A 94 -11.89 -11.80 -3.91
N TRP A 95 -11.21 -10.79 -3.38
CA TRP A 95 -11.67 -10.05 -2.20
C TRP A 95 -12.44 -8.79 -2.59
N GLU A 96 -13.65 -8.62 -2.09
CA GLU A 96 -14.44 -7.41 -2.30
C GLU A 96 -14.16 -6.37 -1.22
N VAL A 97 -13.75 -5.16 -1.61
CA VAL A 97 -13.55 -4.05 -0.66
C VAL A 97 -14.91 -3.56 -0.15
N ALA A 98 -15.18 -3.77 1.13
CA ALA A 98 -16.44 -3.38 1.75
C ALA A 98 -16.38 -2.01 2.42
N PHE A 99 -15.24 -1.69 3.03
CA PHE A 99 -15.09 -0.45 3.79
C PHE A 99 -13.62 -0.01 3.87
N LYS A 100 -13.38 1.30 3.75
CA LYS A 100 -12.08 1.95 3.94
C LYS A 100 -12.19 3.00 5.04
N TYR A 101 -11.23 3.06 5.96
CA TYR A 101 -11.23 3.99 7.08
C TYR A 101 -9.82 4.27 7.63
N GLY A 102 -9.72 5.26 8.52
CA GLY A 102 -8.46 5.67 9.17
C GLY A 102 -7.76 6.80 8.41
N LEU A 103 -7.27 7.79 9.17
CA LEU A 103 -6.61 8.99 8.63
C LEU A 103 -5.09 8.84 8.59
N GLU A 104 -4.48 8.46 9.71
CA GLU A 104 -3.03 8.26 9.82
C GLU A 104 -2.62 6.86 9.34
N THR A 105 -3.50 5.88 9.55
CA THR A 105 -3.30 4.49 9.15
C THR A 105 -4.48 4.08 8.29
N GLN A 106 -4.23 3.78 7.02
CA GLN A 106 -5.28 3.33 6.11
C GLN A 106 -5.63 1.89 6.41
N LYS A 107 -6.92 1.65 6.68
CA LYS A 107 -7.47 0.35 7.03
C LYS A 107 -8.58 -0.02 6.07
N TYR A 108 -8.61 -1.29 5.70
CA TYR A 108 -9.55 -1.87 4.76
C TYR A 108 -10.26 -3.05 5.42
N VAL A 109 -11.55 -3.16 5.19
CA VAL A 109 -12.33 -4.37 5.43
C VAL A 109 -12.73 -4.93 4.09
N LEU A 110 -12.35 -6.17 3.81
CA LEU A 110 -12.66 -6.90 2.60
C LEU A 110 -13.40 -8.19 2.94
N TYR A 111 -14.25 -8.66 2.02
CA TYR A 111 -14.96 -9.92 2.17
C TYR A 111 -14.66 -10.88 1.03
N LYS A 112 -14.61 -12.17 1.36
CA LYS A 112 -14.57 -13.27 0.40
C LYS A 112 -15.29 -14.45 1.00
N ASP A 113 -16.37 -14.88 0.36
CA ASP A 113 -17.27 -15.92 0.86
C ASP A 113 -17.73 -15.65 2.31
N ASP A 114 -17.31 -16.51 3.24
CA ASP A 114 -17.59 -16.46 4.67
C ASP A 114 -16.44 -15.88 5.51
N GLU A 115 -15.46 -15.26 4.86
CA GLU A 115 -14.29 -14.66 5.49
C GLU A 115 -14.33 -13.12 5.43
N GLU A 116 -13.78 -12.51 6.46
CA GLU A 116 -13.45 -11.10 6.54
C GLU A 116 -11.92 -10.95 6.58
N CYS A 117 -11.39 -10.17 5.65
CA CYS A 117 -9.99 -9.76 5.65
C CYS A 117 -9.89 -8.31 6.09
N ARG A 118 -9.02 -8.01 7.05
CA ARG A 118 -8.65 -6.66 7.41
C ARG A 118 -7.22 -6.40 6.98
N VAL A 119 -7.02 -5.34 6.22
CA VAL A 119 -5.69 -4.89 5.82
C VAL A 119 -5.43 -3.54 6.47
N GLU A 120 -4.30 -3.42 7.15
CA GLU A 120 -3.85 -2.19 7.78
C GLU A 120 -2.49 -1.80 7.22
N VAL A 121 -2.39 -0.57 6.72
CA VAL A 121 -1.19 -0.01 6.13
C VAL A 121 -0.66 1.09 7.05
N ALA A 122 0.46 0.81 7.71
CA ALA A 122 1.12 1.71 8.65
C ALA A 122 2.50 2.13 8.14
N GLU A 123 2.85 3.38 8.40
CA GLU A 123 4.19 3.91 8.22
C GLU A 123 4.82 4.17 9.58
N ASP A 124 6.08 3.78 9.78
CA ASP A 124 6.88 4.23 10.90
C ASP A 124 7.97 5.19 10.40
N PHE A 125 7.81 6.48 10.73
CA PHE A 125 8.78 7.52 10.36
C PHE A 125 10.10 7.43 11.13
N GLY A 126 10.10 6.84 12.33
CA GLY A 126 11.29 6.70 13.15
C GLY A 126 12.23 5.65 12.59
N ASP A 127 11.70 4.45 12.38
CA ASP A 127 12.45 3.28 11.92
C ASP A 127 12.45 3.11 10.39
N ARG A 128 11.75 4.01 9.66
CA ARG A 128 11.70 4.11 8.20
C ARG A 128 11.27 2.82 7.50
N PHE A 129 10.22 2.19 8.02
CA PHE A 129 9.60 1.06 7.36
C PHE A 129 8.12 1.31 7.10
N THR A 130 7.61 0.64 6.07
CA THR A 130 6.18 0.56 5.78
C THR A 130 5.72 -0.87 6.06
N THR A 131 4.60 -1.00 6.77
CA THR A 131 4.04 -2.28 7.18
C THR A 131 2.66 -2.49 6.60
N ILE A 132 2.41 -3.71 6.15
CA ILE A 132 1.08 -4.20 5.77
C ILE A 132 0.74 -5.34 6.72
N VAL A 133 -0.24 -5.10 7.58
CA VAL A 133 -0.81 -6.12 8.44
C VAL A 133 -2.06 -6.66 7.77
N ILE A 134 -2.15 -7.98 7.64
CA ILE A 134 -3.28 -8.66 7.03
C ILE A 134 -3.84 -9.67 8.03
N ASP A 135 -5.05 -9.40 8.50
CA ASP A 135 -5.83 -10.30 9.33
C ASP A 135 -6.91 -10.96 8.49
N VAL A 136 -7.10 -12.28 8.66
CA VAL A 136 -8.24 -13.00 8.08
C VAL A 136 -8.93 -13.77 9.18
N GLU A 137 -10.23 -13.54 9.30
CA GLU A 137 -11.10 -14.21 10.27
C GLU A 137 -12.43 -14.62 9.63
N PRO A 138 -13.17 -15.56 10.25
CA PRO A 138 -14.54 -15.83 9.85
C PRO A 138 -15.38 -14.56 9.95
N ARG A 139 -16.17 -14.27 8.93
CA ARG A 139 -17.06 -13.12 8.92
C ARG A 139 -18.11 -13.29 10.00
N VAL A 140 -18.33 -12.23 10.78
CA VAL A 140 -19.31 -12.23 11.87
C VAL A 140 -20.42 -11.23 11.54
N THR A 141 -21.67 -11.67 11.63
CA THR A 141 -22.84 -10.79 11.50
C THR A 141 -22.88 -9.76 12.63
N PRO A 142 -23.61 -8.64 12.49
CA PRO A 142 -23.79 -7.67 13.59
C PRO A 142 -24.36 -8.27 14.88
N ARG A 143 -24.96 -9.47 14.81
CA ARG A 143 -25.50 -10.22 15.95
C ARG A 143 -24.51 -11.22 16.55
N GLY A 144 -23.24 -11.19 16.15
CA GLY A 144 -22.19 -12.09 16.68
C GLY A 144 -22.23 -13.51 16.10
N LYS A 145 -23.08 -13.80 15.11
CA LYS A 145 -23.09 -15.13 14.47
C LYS A 145 -22.08 -15.17 13.33
N THR A 146 -21.23 -16.19 13.31
CA THR A 146 -20.37 -16.49 12.17
C THR A 146 -21.23 -16.78 10.94
N VAL A 147 -20.91 -16.13 9.83
CA VAL A 147 -21.43 -16.48 8.50
C VAL A 147 -20.77 -17.82 8.20
N ALA A 148 -21.52 -18.92 8.20
CA ALA A 148 -20.94 -20.24 8.01
C ALA A 148 -21.03 -20.66 6.54
N ARG A 149 -19.95 -21.19 5.98
CA ARG A 149 -20.05 -22.13 4.86
C ARG A 149 -20.73 -23.40 5.36
N ARG A 150 -21.81 -23.84 4.70
CA ARG A 150 -22.31 -25.21 4.89
C ARG A 150 -21.16 -26.14 4.52
N ALA A 151 -20.73 -26.97 5.46
CA ALA A 151 -19.89 -28.11 5.13
C ALA A 151 -20.73 -29.03 4.24
N ASP A 152 -20.40 -29.07 2.96
CA ASP A 152 -20.85 -30.15 2.07
C ASP A 152 -19.96 -31.38 2.30
#